data_AF-D8LV97-F1
#
_entry.id   AF-D8LV97-F1
#
_cell.length_a   1.000
_cell.length_b   1.000
_cell.length_c   1.000
_cell.angle_alpha   90.00
_cell.angle_beta   90.00
_cell.angle_gamma   90.00
#
_symmetry.space_group_name_H-M   'P 1'
#
loop_
_entity.id
_entity.type
_entity.pdbx_description
1 polymer ?
#
loop_
_entity_poly.entity_id
_entity_poly.type
_entity_poly.pdbx_seq_one_letter_code
_entity_poly.pdbx_strand_id
1 'polypeptide(L)'
;MIILFLILLYFVALAKDSCAINNPVPCGFEGVLSVSRVFLGISSEMCVDRGCCFKEGASPSCFYPNMGMAEITKVHVIHGCHFDAGFVDTTVNIVNRYFDEIYPRIFSEGTKYEKMGSNVQMKFTTQSWLISLFYDCPQGLGIHCPSQDALKQMDQCIDKDWITWHAFPFVSQLEILDESSISFGIKLSNDLKRRFNKTESHFISQNDVPGTTAAAIPILKKNGVNGVSQPPNVPNIYRWRDPASGEEILNLNHRNGYGGWSSLDDLVIIPGYSEAMLVAFNGDNQGSYQPGWLQTIFNAAQDFFPKAEVVASTFDAFIEPAARYVEANPDSLPLLEMEIGDTWVHGCASDPKKLAMMRVIERERTDCEASGACDEEDPRYYDFSRLFLFNGEHTWGADTKMFLHDTENWTNEAFHRCLEEKKANFMATVETWKEQRTWGFDAPLAALKDHPLKEQIESELALLAPSVPPLDEFEKLESVENVEFGEFIVSISERTGALVRLFDSITEREWCDEKHSIGSLQYSVYNSSDYDAWEDGEWCDA
;
A
#
# COMPACT_ATOMS: atom_id res chain seq x y z
N MET A 1 10.15 -41.06 -17.99
CA MET A 1 10.09 -40.24 -19.22
C MET A 1 8.72 -40.29 -19.89
N ILE A 2 8.19 -41.44 -20.32
CA ILE A 2 6.90 -41.53 -21.01
C ILE A 2 5.71 -41.06 -20.14
N ILE A 3 5.72 -41.36 -18.84
CA ILE A 3 4.68 -40.90 -17.90
C ILE A 3 4.74 -39.38 -17.71
N LEU A 4 5.94 -38.80 -17.61
CA LEU A 4 6.13 -37.34 -17.52
C LEU A 4 5.62 -36.62 -18.79
N PHE A 5 5.87 -37.22 -19.97
CA PHE A 5 5.43 -36.69 -21.25
C PHE A 5 3.91 -36.78 -21.46
N LEU A 6 3.28 -37.86 -20.97
CA LEU A 6 1.82 -38.02 -20.98
C LEU A 6 1.13 -37.08 -20.01
N ILE A 7 1.73 -36.81 -18.85
CA ILE A 7 1.25 -35.80 -17.89
C ILE A 7 1.33 -34.41 -18.53
N LEU A 8 2.47 -34.06 -19.16
CA LEU A 8 2.64 -32.77 -19.84
C LEU A 8 1.61 -32.56 -20.96
N LEU A 9 1.37 -33.58 -21.79
CA LEU A 9 0.37 -33.54 -22.87
C LEU A 9 -1.07 -33.42 -22.33
N TYR A 10 -1.38 -34.01 -21.17
CA TYR A 10 -2.69 -33.91 -20.54
C TYR A 10 -2.96 -32.52 -19.96
N PHE A 11 -1.95 -31.90 -19.32
CA PHE A 11 -2.05 -30.52 -18.82
C PHE A 11 -2.21 -29.49 -19.96
N VAL A 12 -1.48 -29.66 -21.08
CA VAL A 12 -1.59 -28.78 -22.26
C VAL A 12 -2.96 -28.92 -22.95
N ALA A 13 -3.57 -30.12 -22.93
CA ALA A 13 -4.90 -30.33 -23.50
C ALA A 13 -6.01 -29.70 -22.62
N LEU A 14 -5.93 -29.85 -21.29
CA LEU A 14 -6.87 -29.24 -20.35
C LEU A 14 -6.86 -27.70 -20.39
N ALA A 15 -5.67 -27.09 -20.53
CA ALA A 15 -5.52 -25.64 -20.65
C ALA A 15 -6.08 -25.07 -21.97
N LYS A 16 -6.18 -25.88 -23.03
CA LYS A 16 -6.81 -25.48 -24.30
C LYS A 16 -8.34 -25.55 -24.25
N ASP A 17 -8.90 -26.54 -23.55
CA ASP A 17 -10.36 -26.65 -23.38
C ASP A 17 -10.91 -25.58 -22.42
N SER A 18 -10.14 -25.14 -21.43
CA SER A 18 -10.56 -24.12 -20.45
C SER A 18 -10.72 -22.70 -21.02
N CYS A 19 -10.27 -22.44 -22.25
CA CYS A 19 -10.31 -21.12 -22.90
C CYS A 19 -11.39 -21.00 -24.00
N ALA A 20 -12.18 -22.06 -24.22
CA ALA A 20 -13.32 -22.05 -25.14
C ALA A 20 -14.57 -21.41 -24.51
N ILE A 21 -14.44 -20.14 -24.08
CA ILE A 21 -15.46 -19.42 -23.30
C ILE A 21 -16.23 -18.45 -24.21
N ASN A 22 -17.56 -18.42 -24.05
CA ASN A 22 -18.39 -17.38 -24.65
C ASN A 22 -18.29 -16.11 -23.82
N ASN A 23 -18.02 -14.97 -24.47
CA ASN A 23 -17.90 -13.67 -23.81
C ASN A 23 -16.82 -13.64 -22.70
N PRO A 24 -15.54 -13.91 -23.03
CA PRO A 24 -14.50 -14.08 -22.02
C PRO A 24 -14.18 -12.76 -21.30
N VAL A 25 -13.80 -12.86 -20.02
CA VAL A 25 -13.32 -11.72 -19.21
C VAL A 25 -11.79 -11.72 -19.21
N PRO A 26 -11.11 -10.59 -19.49
CA PRO A 26 -9.65 -10.50 -19.41
C PRO A 26 -9.12 -10.81 -18.00
N CYS A 27 -8.06 -11.62 -17.90
CA CYS A 27 -7.48 -12.07 -16.62
C CYS A 27 -6.11 -11.44 -16.39
N GLY A 28 -6.14 -10.23 -15.83
CA GLY A 28 -4.97 -9.37 -15.74
C GLY A 28 -4.97 -8.31 -16.83
N PHE A 29 -4.05 -7.36 -16.72
CA PHE A 29 -3.94 -6.23 -17.65
C PHE A 29 -3.03 -6.56 -18.84
N GLU A 30 -3.43 -6.17 -20.05
CA GLU A 30 -2.53 -6.20 -21.21
C GLU A 30 -1.47 -5.11 -21.13
N GLY A 31 -0.21 -5.48 -21.37
CA GLY A 31 0.90 -4.55 -21.45
C GLY A 31 1.49 -4.19 -20.10
N VAL A 32 2.75 -4.56 -19.89
CA VAL A 32 3.66 -3.74 -19.09
C VAL A 32 4.08 -2.59 -19.98
N LEU A 33 3.98 -1.34 -19.50
CA LEU A 33 4.64 -0.23 -20.16
C LEU A 33 6.15 -0.51 -20.13
N SER A 34 6.72 -0.95 -21.26
CA SER A 34 8.16 -0.74 -21.45
C SER A 34 8.41 0.77 -21.49
N VAL A 35 9.59 1.18 -21.04
CA VAL A 35 10.01 2.59 -21.02
C VAL A 35 9.94 3.22 -22.42
N SER A 36 10.05 2.39 -23.45
CA SER A 36 9.91 2.74 -24.88
C SER A 36 8.47 2.87 -25.39
N ARG A 37 7.45 2.79 -24.51
CA ARG A 37 6.00 2.77 -24.85
C ARG A 37 5.60 1.65 -25.83
N VAL A 38 6.32 0.53 -25.82
CA VAL A 38 5.91 -0.69 -26.52
C VAL A 38 5.09 -1.54 -25.55
N PHE A 39 3.84 -1.81 -25.91
CA PHE A 39 2.99 -2.75 -25.19
C PHE A 39 3.51 -4.17 -25.46
N LEU A 40 4.23 -4.75 -24.50
CA LEU A 40 4.54 -6.18 -24.52
C LEU A 40 3.29 -6.95 -24.11
N GLY A 41 2.73 -7.73 -25.03
CA GLY A 41 1.60 -8.62 -24.72
C GLY A 41 2.00 -9.63 -23.63
N ILE A 42 1.03 -10.04 -22.80
CA ILE A 42 1.25 -11.10 -21.80
C ILE A 42 1.71 -12.37 -22.53
N SER A 43 2.81 -12.98 -22.09
CA SER A 43 3.28 -14.26 -22.64
C SER A 43 2.33 -15.39 -22.26
N SER A 44 2.32 -16.50 -23.01
CA SER A 44 1.50 -17.66 -22.64
C SER A 44 1.85 -18.20 -21.25
N GLU A 45 3.12 -18.12 -20.85
CA GLU A 45 3.60 -18.60 -19.55
C GLU A 45 3.09 -17.70 -18.42
N MET A 46 3.28 -16.38 -18.54
CA MET A 46 2.76 -15.40 -17.60
C MET A 46 1.24 -15.52 -17.41
N CYS A 47 0.49 -15.81 -18.48
CA CYS A 47 -0.94 -16.01 -18.38
C CYS A 47 -1.31 -17.27 -17.56
N VAL A 48 -0.58 -18.37 -17.78
CA VAL A 48 -0.82 -19.62 -17.08
C VAL A 48 -0.40 -19.52 -15.61
N ASP A 49 0.70 -18.82 -15.31
CA ASP A 49 1.19 -18.61 -13.94
C ASP A 49 0.21 -17.80 -13.09
N ARG A 50 -0.57 -16.92 -13.72
CA ARG A 50 -1.68 -16.20 -13.09
C ARG A 50 -2.90 -17.10 -12.78
N GLY A 51 -2.87 -18.37 -13.17
CA GLY A 51 -4.03 -19.27 -13.10
C GLY A 51 -5.11 -18.96 -14.14
N CYS A 52 -4.75 -18.24 -15.21
CA CYS A 52 -5.63 -17.88 -16.31
C CYS A 52 -5.48 -18.84 -17.50
N CYS A 53 -6.22 -18.61 -18.59
CA CYS A 53 -6.06 -19.34 -19.84
C CYS A 53 -5.63 -18.42 -21.00
N PHE A 54 -4.71 -18.91 -21.83
CA PHE A 54 -4.15 -18.15 -22.95
C PHE A 54 -4.82 -18.52 -24.28
N LYS A 55 -5.14 -17.50 -25.09
CA LYS A 55 -5.73 -17.65 -26.43
C LYS A 55 -4.84 -16.98 -27.48
N GLU A 56 -4.14 -17.82 -28.24
CA GLU A 56 -3.25 -17.39 -29.32
C GLU A 56 -4.02 -16.58 -30.39
N GLY A 57 -3.48 -15.42 -30.76
CA GLY A 57 -4.06 -14.52 -31.77
C GLY A 57 -5.24 -13.66 -31.31
N ALA A 58 -5.63 -13.70 -30.04
CA ALA A 58 -6.60 -12.77 -29.45
C ALA A 58 -5.90 -11.53 -28.84
N SER A 59 -6.62 -10.40 -28.77
CA SER A 59 -6.25 -9.22 -27.98
C SER A 59 -7.52 -8.74 -27.24
N PRO A 60 -7.62 -8.93 -25.91
CA PRO A 60 -6.60 -9.54 -25.08
C PRO A 60 -6.28 -11.01 -25.34
N SER A 61 -5.09 -11.48 -24.97
CA SER A 61 -4.68 -12.89 -25.15
C SER A 61 -4.84 -13.75 -23.88
N CYS A 62 -5.10 -13.15 -22.72
CA CYS A 62 -5.20 -13.83 -21.43
C CYS A 62 -6.57 -13.62 -20.76
N PHE A 63 -7.27 -14.69 -20.42
CA PHE A 63 -8.66 -14.67 -19.95
C PHE A 63 -8.89 -15.52 -18.72
N TYR A 64 -9.92 -15.19 -17.92
CA TYR A 64 -10.29 -16.01 -16.78
C TYR A 64 -10.76 -17.37 -17.31
N PRO A 65 -10.40 -18.48 -16.65
CA PRO A 65 -10.80 -19.80 -17.11
C PRO A 65 -12.28 -20.06 -16.79
N ASN A 66 -12.85 -21.10 -17.41
CA ASN A 66 -14.13 -21.73 -17.07
C ASN A 66 -15.41 -20.95 -17.37
N MET A 67 -15.46 -19.63 -17.09
CA MET A 67 -16.69 -18.83 -17.14
C MET A 67 -16.49 -17.54 -17.91
N GLY A 68 -17.53 -17.11 -18.62
CA GLY A 68 -17.58 -15.82 -19.32
C GLY A 68 -18.28 -14.74 -18.50
N MET A 69 -18.29 -13.51 -18.99
CA MET A 69 -19.05 -12.40 -18.44
C MET A 69 -20.56 -12.69 -18.57
N ALA A 70 -21.29 -12.55 -17.45
CA ALA A 70 -22.74 -12.62 -17.42
C ALA A 70 -23.39 -11.36 -18.05
N GLU A 71 -24.72 -11.35 -18.20
CA GLU A 71 -25.43 -10.11 -18.49
C GLU A 71 -25.35 -9.20 -17.27
N ILE A 72 -24.62 -8.08 -17.39
CA ILE A 72 -24.47 -7.11 -16.31
C ILE A 72 -25.78 -6.34 -16.13
N THR A 73 -26.36 -6.45 -14.94
CA THR A 73 -27.61 -5.80 -14.54
C THR A 73 -27.39 -4.56 -13.70
N LYS A 74 -26.20 -4.38 -13.12
CA LYS A 74 -25.88 -3.23 -12.26
C LYS A 74 -24.41 -2.84 -12.36
N VAL A 75 -24.15 -1.53 -12.34
CA VAL A 75 -22.80 -0.95 -12.33
C VAL A 75 -22.63 -0.05 -11.11
N HIS A 76 -21.63 -0.36 -10.30
CA HIS A 76 -21.26 0.37 -9.09
C HIS A 76 -20.21 1.42 -9.44
N VAL A 77 -20.57 2.70 -9.41
CA VAL A 77 -19.62 3.80 -9.62
C VAL A 77 -19.07 4.24 -8.27
N ILE A 78 -17.80 3.97 -8.03
CA ILE A 78 -17.06 4.37 -6.84
C ILE A 78 -16.09 5.48 -7.25
N HIS A 79 -16.15 6.60 -6.56
CA HIS A 79 -15.24 7.72 -6.80
C HIS A 79 -14.70 8.29 -5.50
N GLY A 80 -13.56 8.95 -5.63
CA GLY A 80 -12.74 9.45 -4.53
C GLY A 80 -11.54 10.19 -5.10
N CYS A 81 -10.51 10.35 -4.31
CA CYS A 81 -9.17 10.67 -4.78
C CYS A 81 -8.15 9.90 -3.93
N HIS A 82 -6.93 9.77 -4.44
CA HIS A 82 -5.85 9.22 -3.66
C HIS A 82 -5.42 10.24 -2.59
N PHE A 83 -5.06 9.74 -1.41
CA PHE A 83 -4.65 10.57 -0.28
C PHE A 83 -3.22 10.23 0.08
N ASP A 84 -2.33 11.17 -0.23
CA ASP A 84 -0.97 11.21 0.28
C ASP A 84 -0.94 12.10 1.52
N ALA A 85 -0.47 11.58 2.64
CA ALA A 85 -0.27 12.38 3.84
C ALA A 85 1.08 13.15 3.80
N GLY A 86 1.36 13.78 2.67
CA GLY A 86 2.63 14.41 2.36
C GLY A 86 2.93 14.38 0.86
N PHE A 87 4.17 14.04 0.50
CA PHE A 87 4.66 13.83 -0.87
C PHE A 87 4.66 15.06 -1.78
N VAL A 88 3.49 15.54 -2.21
CA VAL A 88 3.35 16.69 -3.12
C VAL A 88 3.31 18.04 -2.40
N ASP A 89 2.97 18.03 -1.10
CA ASP A 89 3.03 19.17 -0.18
C ASP A 89 3.30 18.65 1.25
N THR A 90 3.38 19.54 2.24
CA THR A 90 3.45 19.15 3.65
C THR A 90 2.15 18.47 4.10
N THR A 91 2.25 17.55 5.06
CA THR A 91 1.09 16.86 5.63
C THR A 91 0.05 17.87 6.13
N VAL A 92 0.49 18.93 6.82
CA VAL A 92 -0.40 20.00 7.30
C VAL A 92 -1.16 20.67 6.17
N ASN A 93 -0.49 21.02 5.07
CA ASN A 93 -1.12 21.69 3.94
C ASN A 93 -2.14 20.79 3.25
N ILE A 94 -1.82 19.50 3.08
CA ILE A 94 -2.77 18.54 2.51
C ILE A 94 -4.01 18.40 3.41
N VAL A 95 -3.84 18.19 4.71
CA VAL A 95 -4.99 18.08 5.65
C VAL A 95 -5.85 19.34 5.60
N ASN A 96 -5.23 20.54 5.60
CA ASN A 96 -5.96 21.80 5.48
C ASN A 96 -6.71 21.92 4.16
N ARG A 97 -6.12 21.48 3.04
CA ARG A 97 -6.82 21.43 1.74
C ARG A 97 -8.07 20.53 1.79
N TYR A 98 -8.01 19.39 2.49
CA TYR A 98 -9.21 18.58 2.68
C TYR A 98 -10.29 19.32 3.47
N PHE A 99 -9.90 19.98 4.56
CA PHE A 99 -10.82 20.61 5.49
C PHE A 99 -11.45 21.88 4.93
N ASP A 100 -10.65 22.71 4.26
CA ASP A 100 -11.03 24.05 3.80
C ASP A 100 -11.58 24.06 2.37
N GLU A 101 -11.20 23.09 1.54
CA GLU A 101 -11.54 23.11 0.11
C GLU A 101 -12.31 21.87 -0.36
N ILE A 102 -11.83 20.66 -0.06
CA ILE A 102 -12.40 19.42 -0.64
C ILE A 102 -13.73 19.07 0.02
N TYR A 103 -13.81 19.00 1.34
CA TYR A 103 -15.07 18.69 2.03
C TYR A 103 -16.17 19.73 1.79
N PRO A 104 -15.89 21.05 1.83
CA PRO A 104 -16.87 22.07 1.44
C PRO A 104 -17.33 21.95 -0.02
N ARG A 105 -16.44 21.57 -0.94
CA ARG A 105 -16.80 21.32 -2.35
C ARG A 105 -17.75 20.13 -2.47
N ILE A 106 -17.46 19.01 -1.79
CA ILE A 106 -18.32 17.83 -1.78
C ILE A 106 -19.72 18.18 -1.25
N PHE A 107 -19.81 18.97 -0.17
CA PHE A 107 -21.09 19.46 0.35
C PHE A 107 -21.87 20.28 -0.69
N SER A 108 -21.18 21.21 -1.36
CA SER A 108 -21.77 22.05 -2.42
C SER A 108 -22.28 21.21 -3.60
N GLU A 109 -21.49 20.23 -4.04
CA GLU A 109 -21.81 19.35 -5.17
C GLU A 109 -22.92 18.36 -4.83
N GLY A 110 -22.87 17.71 -3.67
CA GLY A 110 -23.93 16.82 -3.18
C GLY A 110 -25.28 17.52 -3.14
N THR A 111 -25.32 18.75 -2.62
CA THR A 111 -26.53 19.58 -2.61
C THR A 111 -27.06 19.89 -4.02
N LYS A 112 -26.17 20.10 -5.00
CA LYS A 112 -26.56 20.35 -6.40
C LYS A 112 -27.15 19.09 -7.04
N TYR A 113 -26.48 17.95 -6.91
CA TYR A 113 -26.95 16.69 -7.48
C TYR A 113 -28.29 16.26 -6.87
N GLU A 114 -28.47 16.39 -5.55
CA GLU A 114 -29.76 16.11 -4.89
C GLU A 114 -30.88 17.00 -5.43
N LYS A 115 -30.64 18.31 -5.62
CA LYS A 115 -31.63 19.24 -6.19
C LYS A 115 -31.95 18.96 -7.66
N MET A 116 -30.97 18.47 -8.43
CA MET A 116 -31.17 18.11 -9.84
C MET A 116 -32.04 16.85 -9.99
N GLY A 117 -32.05 15.95 -8.99
CA GLY A 117 -32.83 14.72 -9.03
C GLY A 117 -32.43 13.77 -10.17
N SER A 118 -31.18 13.84 -10.64
CA SER A 118 -30.66 12.91 -11.64
C SER A 118 -30.23 11.59 -11.00
N ASN A 119 -29.91 10.59 -11.82
CA ASN A 119 -29.31 9.33 -11.38
C ASN A 119 -27.87 9.51 -10.87
N VAL A 120 -27.23 10.63 -11.18
CA VAL A 120 -25.88 10.94 -10.72
C VAL A 120 -25.93 11.49 -9.31
N GLN A 121 -25.28 10.79 -8.38
CA GLN A 121 -25.28 11.13 -6.96
C GLN A 121 -23.85 11.26 -6.44
N MET A 122 -23.66 12.20 -5.53
CA MET A 122 -22.41 12.34 -4.78
C MET A 122 -22.29 11.19 -3.77
N LYS A 123 -21.12 10.56 -3.72
CA LYS A 123 -20.72 9.51 -2.78
C LYS A 123 -19.20 9.36 -2.81
N PHE A 124 -18.53 10.37 -2.28
CA PHE A 124 -17.08 10.51 -2.30
C PHE A 124 -16.44 9.62 -1.24
N THR A 125 -15.55 8.72 -1.65
CA THR A 125 -14.76 7.89 -0.75
C THR A 125 -13.51 8.65 -0.31
N THR A 126 -13.38 8.89 1.00
CA THR A 126 -12.21 9.49 1.64
C THR A 126 -11.59 8.53 2.65
N GLN A 127 -10.53 8.98 3.33
CA GLN A 127 -9.81 8.22 4.36
C GLN A 127 -10.40 8.46 5.75
N SER A 128 -10.57 7.40 6.54
CA SER A 128 -11.22 7.51 7.85
C SER A 128 -10.36 8.24 8.87
N TRP A 129 -9.03 8.28 8.70
CA TRP A 129 -8.14 9.11 9.50
C TRP A 129 -8.45 10.60 9.37
N LEU A 130 -8.69 11.09 8.16
CA LEU A 130 -9.06 12.49 7.91
C LEU A 130 -10.40 12.83 8.58
N ILE A 131 -11.37 11.92 8.54
CA ILE A 131 -12.64 12.08 9.27
C ILE A 131 -12.38 12.11 10.79
N SER A 132 -11.52 11.23 11.30
CA SER A 132 -11.14 11.22 12.72
C SER A 132 -10.51 12.56 13.14
N LEU A 133 -9.58 13.11 12.34
CA LEU A 133 -8.95 14.40 12.62
C LEU A 133 -9.94 15.56 12.51
N PHE A 134 -10.89 15.49 11.58
CA PHE A 134 -11.89 16.55 11.41
C PHE A 134 -12.74 16.68 12.68
N TYR A 135 -13.22 15.57 13.24
CA TYR A 135 -14.02 15.62 14.46
C TYR A 135 -13.19 15.78 15.74
N ASP A 136 -12.01 15.15 15.80
CA ASP A 136 -11.14 15.11 16.97
C ASP A 136 -9.78 15.75 16.65
N CYS A 137 -9.83 17.05 16.35
CA CYS A 137 -8.73 17.85 15.82
C CYS A 137 -7.60 18.11 16.84
N PRO A 138 -6.38 17.57 16.63
CA PRO A 138 -5.25 17.82 17.51
C PRO A 138 -4.77 19.28 17.43
N GLN A 139 -4.51 19.88 18.58
CA GLN A 139 -3.95 21.23 18.67
C GLN A 139 -2.44 21.22 18.41
N GLY A 140 -1.91 22.31 17.85
CA GLY A 140 -0.47 22.52 17.71
C GLY A 140 0.18 21.83 16.52
N LEU A 141 -0.59 21.16 15.65
CA LEU A 141 -0.11 20.56 14.40
C LEU A 141 -0.28 21.47 13.17
N GLY A 142 -0.62 22.75 13.36
CA GLY A 142 -0.79 23.69 12.23
C GLY A 142 -2.04 23.47 11.38
N ILE A 143 -2.86 22.46 11.69
CA ILE A 143 -4.12 22.21 10.99
C ILE A 143 -5.22 23.18 11.42
N HIS A 144 -6.08 23.55 10.47
CA HIS A 144 -7.22 24.43 10.68
C HIS A 144 -8.40 23.62 11.24
N CYS A 145 -8.51 23.53 12.57
CA CYS A 145 -9.62 22.80 13.18
C CYS A 145 -10.99 23.33 12.73
N PRO A 146 -11.95 22.45 12.40
CA PRO A 146 -13.18 22.86 11.76
C PRO A 146 -14.08 23.69 12.68
N SER A 147 -14.77 24.67 12.07
CA SER A 147 -15.82 25.43 12.74
C SER A 147 -17.07 24.58 12.99
N GLN A 148 -17.96 25.05 13.86
CA GLN A 148 -19.26 24.40 14.10
C GLN A 148 -20.11 24.28 12.84
N ASP A 149 -19.99 25.22 11.89
CA ASP A 149 -20.72 25.14 10.62
C ASP A 149 -20.08 24.12 9.68
N ALA A 150 -18.75 23.98 9.68
CA ALA A 150 -18.06 22.95 8.92
C ALA A 150 -18.38 21.54 9.45
N LEU A 151 -18.48 21.37 10.77
CA LEU A 151 -18.94 20.11 11.40
C LEU A 151 -20.36 19.73 10.95
N LYS A 152 -21.31 20.68 10.97
CA LYS A 152 -22.67 20.43 10.48
C LYS A 152 -22.74 20.07 9.00
N GLN A 153 -21.89 20.70 8.17
CA GLN A 153 -21.80 20.36 6.75
C GLN A 153 -21.28 18.92 6.56
N MET A 154 -20.27 18.52 7.33
CA MET A 154 -19.77 17.14 7.33
C MET A 154 -20.83 16.15 7.81
N ASP A 155 -21.52 16.44 8.93
CA ASP A 155 -22.62 15.61 9.43
C ASP A 155 -23.67 15.38 8.34
N GLN A 156 -24.08 16.44 7.63
CA GLN A 156 -25.02 16.33 6.52
C GLN A 156 -24.44 15.49 5.36
N CYS A 157 -23.17 15.67 5.00
CA CYS A 157 -22.53 14.86 3.96
C CYS A 157 -22.52 13.38 4.32
N ILE A 158 -22.22 13.03 5.56
CA ILE A 158 -22.21 11.64 6.04
C ILE A 158 -23.64 11.12 6.08
N ASP A 159 -24.59 11.84 6.68
CA ASP A 159 -26.00 11.43 6.77
C ASP A 159 -26.61 11.12 5.39
N LYS A 160 -26.27 11.94 4.38
CA LYS A 160 -26.72 11.79 2.99
C LYS A 160 -25.91 10.80 2.15
N ASP A 161 -24.92 10.14 2.74
CA ASP A 161 -23.95 9.26 2.05
C ASP A 161 -23.16 9.96 0.92
N TRP A 162 -23.03 11.29 0.98
CA TRP A 162 -22.19 12.06 0.06
C TRP A 162 -20.70 11.91 0.37
N ILE A 163 -20.36 11.59 1.62
CA ILE A 163 -19.01 11.19 2.05
C ILE A 163 -19.11 9.80 2.69
N THR A 164 -18.19 8.93 2.31
CA THR A 164 -17.98 7.60 2.87
C THR A 164 -16.48 7.31 2.96
N TRP A 165 -16.12 6.18 3.55
CA TRP A 165 -14.74 5.70 3.69
C TRP A 165 -14.74 4.17 3.74
N HIS A 166 -13.57 3.58 3.53
CA HIS A 166 -13.33 2.13 3.55
C HIS A 166 -12.82 1.68 4.94
N ALA A 167 -12.55 0.39 5.12
CA ALA A 167 -12.26 -0.22 6.42
C ALA A 167 -10.87 0.11 6.99
N PHE A 168 -10.08 1.00 6.38
CA PHE A 168 -8.77 1.41 6.90
C PHE A 168 -8.57 2.93 6.86
N PRO A 169 -7.77 3.49 7.79
CA PRO A 169 -7.54 4.92 7.89
C PRO A 169 -6.70 5.55 6.78
N PHE A 170 -5.95 4.75 6.01
CA PHE A 170 -5.01 5.22 5.01
C PHE A 170 -4.87 4.24 3.85
N VAL A 171 -4.09 4.66 2.86
CA VAL A 171 -3.30 3.77 2.00
C VAL A 171 -2.01 3.48 2.76
N SER A 172 -1.84 2.23 3.18
CA SER A 172 -0.81 1.80 4.12
C SER A 172 0.04 0.66 3.63
N GLN A 173 1.33 0.76 3.94
CA GLN A 173 2.25 -0.37 3.94
C GLN A 173 1.93 -1.22 5.17
N LEU A 174 1.10 -2.27 5.01
CA LEU A 174 0.68 -3.09 6.15
C LEU A 174 1.84 -3.95 6.68
N GLU A 175 2.83 -4.28 5.86
CA GLU A 175 3.99 -5.10 6.21
C GLU A 175 4.93 -4.47 7.25
N ILE A 176 4.81 -3.16 7.50
CA ILE A 176 5.58 -2.44 8.52
C ILE A 176 4.78 -2.16 9.79
N LEU A 177 3.52 -2.61 9.87
CA LEU A 177 2.67 -2.47 11.04
C LEU A 177 2.55 -3.80 11.79
N ASP A 178 2.46 -3.74 13.12
CA ASP A 178 2.14 -4.89 13.95
C ASP A 178 0.64 -5.25 13.92
N GLU A 179 0.29 -6.48 14.33
CA GLU A 179 -1.09 -6.99 14.28
C GLU A 179 -2.08 -6.08 15.01
N SER A 180 -1.68 -5.51 16.15
CA SER A 180 -2.56 -4.67 16.94
C SER A 180 -2.80 -3.31 16.28
N SER A 181 -1.80 -2.71 15.63
CA SER A 181 -1.99 -1.50 14.83
C SER A 181 -2.95 -1.73 13.65
N ILE A 182 -2.81 -2.83 12.92
CA ILE A 182 -3.73 -3.16 11.81
C ILE A 182 -5.16 -3.34 12.35
N SER A 183 -5.33 -4.11 13.43
CA SER A 183 -6.64 -4.34 14.04
C SER A 183 -7.27 -3.05 14.55
N PHE A 184 -6.48 -2.20 15.22
CA PHE A 184 -6.92 -0.90 15.72
C PHE A 184 -7.30 0.06 14.58
N GLY A 185 -6.56 0.06 13.45
CA GLY A 185 -6.91 0.83 12.26
C GLY A 185 -8.28 0.47 11.70
N ILE A 186 -8.59 -0.83 11.60
CA ILE A 186 -9.91 -1.31 11.16
C ILE A 186 -11.00 -0.90 12.16
N LYS A 187 -10.74 -1.09 13.46
CA LYS A 187 -11.65 -0.70 14.52
C LYS A 187 -11.94 0.80 14.49
N LEU A 188 -10.93 1.67 14.40
CA LEU A 188 -11.07 3.12 14.27
C LEU A 188 -12.02 3.49 13.12
N SER A 189 -11.82 2.86 11.95
CA SER A 189 -12.64 3.13 10.78
C SER A 189 -14.12 2.77 11.00
N ASN A 190 -14.37 1.61 11.62
CA ASN A 190 -15.71 1.13 11.90
C ASN A 190 -16.36 1.78 13.15
N ASP A 191 -15.58 2.28 14.11
CA ASP A 191 -16.09 3.13 15.20
C ASP A 191 -16.66 4.43 14.65
N LEU A 192 -16.02 5.02 13.64
CA LEU A 192 -16.59 6.16 12.94
C LEU A 192 -17.90 5.77 12.23
N LYS A 193 -17.98 4.60 11.59
CA LYS A 193 -19.25 4.14 10.97
C LYS A 193 -20.35 4.02 12.01
N ARG A 194 -20.06 3.39 13.16
CA ARG A 194 -20.98 3.25 14.30
C ARG A 194 -21.41 4.61 14.86
N ARG A 195 -20.47 5.56 15.03
CA ARG A 195 -20.74 6.94 15.50
C ARG A 195 -21.82 7.63 14.67
N PHE A 196 -21.85 7.38 13.35
CA PHE A 196 -22.81 7.99 12.43
C PHE A 196 -23.94 7.05 11.98
N ASN A 197 -24.16 5.93 12.67
CA ASN A 197 -25.16 4.91 12.29
C ASN A 197 -25.06 4.45 10.82
N LYS A 198 -23.83 4.29 10.33
CA LYS A 198 -23.54 3.76 8.99
C LYS A 198 -23.16 2.28 9.07
N THR A 199 -23.38 1.58 7.96
CA THR A 199 -22.91 0.20 7.81
C THR A 199 -21.39 0.17 7.93
N GLU A 200 -20.89 -0.81 8.68
CA GLU A 200 -19.46 -1.05 8.80
C GLU A 200 -18.85 -1.39 7.44
N SER A 201 -17.58 -1.06 7.28
CA SER A 201 -16.82 -1.41 6.09
C SER A 201 -16.07 -2.72 6.32
N HIS A 202 -16.06 -3.54 5.28
CA HIS A 202 -15.53 -4.89 5.19
C HIS A 202 -14.49 -4.99 4.07
N PHE A 203 -13.85 -3.86 3.74
CA PHE A 203 -12.93 -3.76 2.63
C PHE A 203 -11.87 -2.67 2.85
N ILE A 204 -10.60 -2.96 2.60
CA ILE A 204 -9.51 -1.97 2.54
C ILE A 204 -9.17 -1.60 1.08
N SER A 205 -8.88 -0.33 0.83
CA SER A 205 -8.42 0.18 -0.47
C SER A 205 -6.97 0.66 -0.39
N GLN A 206 -6.03 -0.14 -0.89
CA GLN A 206 -4.59 0.16 -1.00
C GLN A 206 -4.24 0.67 -2.41
N ASN A 207 -4.85 1.79 -2.81
CA ASN A 207 -4.81 2.27 -4.20
C ASN A 207 -3.49 2.93 -4.65
N ASP A 208 -2.40 2.87 -3.86
CA ASP A 208 -1.02 3.19 -4.30
C ASP A 208 0.07 2.37 -3.57
N VAL A 209 -0.32 1.26 -2.94
CA VAL A 209 0.60 0.27 -2.37
C VAL A 209 0.32 -1.02 -3.11
N PRO A 210 1.17 -1.46 -4.06
CA PRO A 210 0.80 -2.47 -5.04
C PRO A 210 0.84 -3.91 -4.54
N GLY A 211 1.55 -4.16 -3.44
CA GLY A 211 1.62 -5.46 -2.81
C GLY A 211 1.43 -5.30 -1.31
N THR A 212 0.96 -6.36 -0.67
CA THR A 212 0.95 -6.44 0.79
C THR A 212 1.35 -7.86 1.18
N THR A 213 1.78 -8.04 2.43
CA THR A 213 2.21 -9.37 2.86
C THR A 213 1.05 -10.34 3.03
N ALA A 214 1.21 -11.60 2.63
CA ALA A 214 0.21 -12.65 2.88
C ALA A 214 -0.04 -12.83 4.39
N ALA A 215 0.91 -12.47 5.25
CA ALA A 215 0.74 -12.46 6.70
C ALA A 215 -0.35 -11.50 7.19
N ALA A 216 -0.75 -10.50 6.38
CA ALA A 216 -1.87 -9.63 6.71
C ALA A 216 -3.25 -10.31 6.53
N ILE A 217 -3.34 -11.35 5.68
CA ILE A 217 -4.60 -12.05 5.37
C ILE A 217 -5.33 -12.54 6.63
N PRO A 218 -4.71 -13.30 7.55
CA PRO A 218 -5.41 -13.76 8.76
C PRO A 218 -5.90 -12.59 9.63
N ILE A 219 -5.17 -11.47 9.66
CA ILE A 219 -5.53 -10.27 10.43
C ILE A 219 -6.75 -9.60 9.81
N LEU A 220 -6.75 -9.39 8.49
CA LEU A 220 -7.87 -8.82 7.75
C LEU A 220 -9.11 -9.70 7.87
N LYS A 221 -8.95 -11.02 7.72
CA LYS A 221 -10.03 -11.99 7.79
C LYS A 221 -10.68 -12.05 9.18
N LYS A 222 -9.88 -12.08 10.24
CA LYS A 222 -10.33 -12.01 11.65
C LYS A 222 -11.17 -10.77 11.92
N ASN A 223 -10.87 -9.67 11.23
CA ASN A 223 -11.62 -8.41 11.30
C ASN A 223 -12.74 -8.30 10.24
N GLY A 224 -12.98 -9.33 9.44
CA GLY A 224 -14.05 -9.37 8.44
C GLY A 224 -13.81 -8.47 7.23
N VAL A 225 -12.56 -8.30 6.81
CA VAL A 225 -12.15 -7.34 5.77
C VAL A 225 -11.51 -8.03 4.55
N ASN A 226 -11.87 -7.58 3.35
CA ASN A 226 -11.27 -7.93 2.05
C ASN A 226 -10.35 -6.80 1.52
N GLY A 227 -9.61 -7.03 0.44
CA GLY A 227 -8.58 -6.08 -0.04
C GLY A 227 -8.71 -5.60 -1.49
N VAL A 228 -8.17 -4.42 -1.77
CA VAL A 228 -7.81 -3.93 -3.10
C VAL A 228 -6.42 -3.32 -3.10
N SER A 229 -5.68 -3.51 -4.19
CA SER A 229 -4.31 -3.04 -4.38
C SER A 229 -4.07 -2.42 -5.76
N GLN A 230 -3.02 -1.60 -5.92
CA GLN A 230 -2.47 -1.21 -7.24
C GLN A 230 -1.64 -2.37 -7.82
N PRO A 231 -1.46 -2.51 -9.14
CA PRO A 231 -1.32 -3.85 -9.68
C PRO A 231 0.13 -4.40 -9.68
N PRO A 232 0.38 -5.55 -9.02
CA PRO A 232 1.48 -6.45 -9.35
C PRO A 232 1.08 -7.33 -10.55
N ASN A 233 2.00 -8.16 -11.06
CA ASN A 233 1.77 -9.04 -12.21
C ASN A 233 0.88 -10.27 -11.87
N VAL A 234 -0.35 -10.04 -11.41
CA VAL A 234 -1.33 -11.06 -11.01
C VAL A 234 -2.69 -10.79 -11.70
N PRO A 235 -3.70 -11.69 -11.63
CA PRO A 235 -5.05 -11.40 -12.10
C PRO A 235 -5.66 -10.12 -11.50
N ASN A 236 -6.60 -9.50 -12.21
CA ASN A 236 -7.28 -8.28 -11.71
C ASN A 236 -8.15 -8.56 -10.49
N ILE A 237 -8.64 -9.79 -10.32
CA ILE A 237 -9.38 -10.23 -9.15
C ILE A 237 -9.09 -11.71 -8.94
N TYR A 238 -8.87 -12.10 -7.70
CA TYR A 238 -8.49 -13.46 -7.35
C TYR A 238 -8.82 -13.76 -5.90
N ARG A 239 -8.88 -15.06 -5.60
CA ARG A 239 -8.91 -15.55 -4.22
C ARG A 239 -7.48 -15.59 -3.73
N TRP A 240 -7.20 -14.97 -2.58
CA TRP A 240 -5.86 -14.96 -2.01
C TRP A 240 -5.88 -15.62 -0.65
N ARG A 241 -5.06 -16.65 -0.51
CA ARG A 241 -5.00 -17.48 0.69
C ARG A 241 -3.62 -17.45 1.29
N ASP A 242 -3.55 -17.24 2.59
CA ASP A 242 -2.33 -17.47 3.34
C ASP A 242 -2.15 -18.98 3.54
N PRO A 243 -1.09 -19.61 3.00
CA PRO A 243 -0.87 -21.04 3.16
C PRO A 243 -0.59 -21.46 4.62
N ALA A 244 -0.15 -20.53 5.48
CA ALA A 244 0.15 -20.84 6.88
C ALA A 244 -1.12 -20.97 7.74
N SER A 245 -2.05 -20.01 7.64
CA SER A 245 -3.32 -20.04 8.38
C SER A 245 -4.45 -20.77 7.65
N GLY A 246 -4.38 -20.86 6.31
CA GLY A 246 -5.47 -21.36 5.47
C GLY A 246 -6.60 -20.36 5.26
N GLU A 247 -6.50 -19.15 5.81
CA GLU A 247 -7.49 -18.08 5.64
C GLU A 247 -7.42 -17.48 4.24
N GLU A 248 -8.59 -17.09 3.72
CA GLU A 248 -8.77 -16.60 2.36
C GLU A 248 -9.58 -15.31 2.33
N ILE A 249 -9.13 -14.36 1.51
CA ILE A 249 -9.82 -13.12 1.18
C ILE A 249 -10.01 -12.98 -0.33
N LEU A 250 -10.97 -12.15 -0.73
CA LEU A 250 -11.08 -11.68 -2.10
C LEU A 250 -10.18 -10.45 -2.26
N ASN A 251 -9.25 -10.49 -3.21
CA ASN A 251 -8.43 -9.33 -3.57
C ASN A 251 -8.77 -8.86 -4.99
N LEU A 252 -8.84 -7.54 -5.18
CA LEU A 252 -8.91 -6.94 -6.51
C LEU A 252 -7.72 -6.00 -6.74
N ASN A 253 -7.35 -5.85 -8.01
CA ASN A 253 -6.42 -4.85 -8.48
C ASN A 253 -7.11 -4.00 -9.55
N HIS A 254 -6.88 -2.69 -9.53
CA HIS A 254 -7.40 -1.79 -10.56
C HIS A 254 -6.27 -1.17 -11.40
N ARG A 255 -6.54 -0.86 -12.68
CA ARG A 255 -5.55 -0.29 -13.61
C ARG A 255 -5.45 1.23 -13.48
N ASN A 256 -4.48 1.81 -14.20
CA ASN A 256 -4.32 3.24 -14.52
C ASN A 256 -4.13 4.17 -13.30
N GLY A 257 -3.34 3.74 -12.30
CA GLY A 257 -3.03 4.54 -11.11
C GLY A 257 -4.19 4.54 -10.12
N TYR A 258 -5.32 5.14 -10.44
CA TYR A 258 -6.44 5.28 -9.50
C TYR A 258 -7.77 4.78 -10.07
N GLY A 259 -7.68 3.72 -10.87
CA GLY A 259 -8.82 3.15 -11.59
C GLY A 259 -9.00 3.82 -12.95
N GLY A 260 -10.10 3.51 -13.61
CA GLY A 260 -10.40 4.05 -14.92
C GLY A 260 -11.85 3.84 -15.31
N TRP A 261 -12.26 4.60 -16.33
CA TRP A 261 -13.62 4.58 -16.85
C TRP A 261 -13.65 4.78 -18.37
N SER A 262 -12.48 4.69 -19.02
CA SER A 262 -12.31 5.02 -20.43
C SER A 262 -12.49 3.81 -21.35
N SER A 263 -12.33 2.60 -20.80
CA SER A 263 -12.50 1.33 -21.51
C SER A 263 -13.14 0.28 -20.62
N LEU A 264 -13.70 -0.77 -21.23
CA LEU A 264 -14.28 -1.90 -20.49
C LEU A 264 -13.23 -2.63 -19.64
N ASP A 265 -11.97 -2.62 -20.09
CA ASP A 265 -10.84 -3.25 -19.39
C ASP A 265 -10.47 -2.52 -18.08
N ASP A 266 -10.97 -1.30 -17.88
CA ASP A 266 -10.77 -0.53 -16.65
C ASP A 266 -11.74 -0.96 -15.54
N LEU A 267 -12.81 -1.70 -15.87
CA LEU A 267 -13.85 -2.11 -14.92
C LEU A 267 -13.50 -3.44 -14.26
N VAL A 268 -13.91 -3.59 -13.00
CA VAL A 268 -13.84 -4.86 -12.28
C VAL A 268 -15.07 -5.69 -12.61
N ILE A 269 -14.84 -6.82 -13.29
CA ILE A 269 -15.86 -7.77 -13.74
C ILE A 269 -15.45 -9.16 -13.27
N ILE A 270 -16.36 -9.86 -12.60
CA ILE A 270 -16.16 -11.23 -12.13
C ILE A 270 -16.89 -12.19 -13.08
N PRO A 271 -16.22 -13.24 -13.61
CA PRO A 271 -16.87 -14.21 -14.48
C PRO A 271 -18.16 -14.81 -13.88
N GLY A 272 -19.25 -14.75 -14.66
CA GLY A 272 -20.59 -15.19 -14.28
C GLY A 272 -21.34 -14.34 -13.25
N TYR A 273 -20.72 -13.29 -12.68
CA TYR A 273 -21.39 -12.35 -11.77
C TYR A 273 -22.08 -11.23 -12.56
N SER A 274 -23.30 -10.86 -12.16
CA SER A 274 -24.15 -9.92 -12.91
C SER A 274 -23.97 -8.44 -12.52
N GLU A 275 -22.96 -8.11 -11.71
CA GLU A 275 -22.63 -6.72 -11.37
C GLU A 275 -21.19 -6.40 -11.76
N ALA A 276 -20.96 -5.14 -12.14
CA ALA A 276 -19.63 -4.61 -12.44
C ALA A 276 -19.32 -3.42 -11.53
N MET A 277 -18.03 -3.18 -11.29
CA MET A 277 -17.57 -2.04 -10.52
C MET A 277 -16.64 -1.16 -11.35
N LEU A 278 -16.89 0.14 -11.31
CA LEU A 278 -16.10 1.18 -11.94
C LEU A 278 -15.50 2.03 -10.83
N VAL A 279 -14.16 2.09 -10.79
CA VAL A 279 -13.41 2.91 -9.84
C VAL A 279 -12.85 4.12 -10.59
N ALA A 280 -13.26 5.32 -10.19
CA ALA A 280 -12.81 6.57 -10.79
C ALA A 280 -12.29 7.50 -9.69
N PHE A 281 -11.03 7.34 -9.30
CA PHE A 281 -10.41 8.23 -8.33
C PHE A 281 -9.64 9.34 -9.06
N ASN A 282 -9.82 10.56 -8.58
CA ASN A 282 -9.31 11.76 -9.23
C ASN A 282 -7.89 12.12 -8.76
N GLY A 283 -6.89 11.29 -9.02
CA GLY A 283 -5.48 11.61 -8.74
C GLY A 283 -5.14 11.90 -7.28
N ASP A 284 -3.94 12.42 -7.06
CA ASP A 284 -3.40 12.71 -5.72
C ASP A 284 -4.01 13.99 -5.16
N ASN A 285 -4.69 13.86 -4.03
CA ASN A 285 -5.19 14.97 -3.22
C ASN A 285 -6.07 15.99 -3.98
N GLN A 286 -6.70 15.62 -5.10
CA GLN A 286 -7.48 16.58 -5.90
C GLN A 286 -8.92 16.77 -5.41
N GLY A 287 -9.41 15.88 -4.54
CA GLY A 287 -10.83 15.82 -4.16
C GLY A 287 -11.71 15.27 -5.27
N SER A 288 -13.03 15.54 -5.21
CA SER A 288 -13.97 15.12 -6.26
C SER A 288 -13.57 15.67 -7.64
N TYR A 289 -13.92 14.94 -8.71
CA TYR A 289 -13.77 15.48 -10.06
C TYR A 289 -14.50 16.82 -10.21
N GLN A 290 -13.97 17.69 -11.08
CA GLN A 290 -14.59 18.99 -11.36
C GLN A 290 -16.07 18.84 -11.79
N PRO A 291 -16.91 19.86 -11.54
CA PRO A 291 -18.34 19.80 -11.88
C PRO A 291 -18.60 19.34 -13.31
N GLY A 292 -19.48 18.35 -13.47
CA GLY A 292 -19.87 17.77 -14.76
C GLY A 292 -19.12 16.48 -15.14
N TRP A 293 -17.92 16.22 -14.61
CA TRP A 293 -17.19 14.97 -14.91
C TRP A 293 -17.86 13.75 -14.32
N LEU A 294 -18.49 13.85 -13.14
CA LEU A 294 -19.22 12.73 -12.56
C LEU A 294 -20.35 12.28 -13.48
N GLN A 295 -21.02 13.21 -14.18
CA GLN A 295 -22.00 12.86 -15.20
C GLN A 295 -21.36 12.11 -16.38
N THR A 296 -20.18 12.54 -16.84
CA THR A 296 -19.44 11.84 -17.90
C THR A 296 -19.08 10.42 -17.48
N ILE A 297 -18.65 10.21 -16.23
CA ILE A 297 -18.31 8.89 -15.69
C ILE A 297 -19.54 7.98 -15.63
N PHE A 298 -20.67 8.49 -15.14
CA PHE A 298 -21.94 7.74 -15.12
C PHE A 298 -22.44 7.41 -16.52
N ASN A 299 -22.29 8.32 -17.47
CA ASN A 299 -22.64 8.06 -18.87
C ASN A 299 -21.74 6.98 -19.47
N ALA A 300 -20.43 7.02 -19.21
CA ALA A 300 -19.51 5.98 -19.67
C ALA A 300 -19.90 4.59 -19.11
N ALA A 301 -20.21 4.50 -17.82
CA ALA A 301 -20.73 3.28 -17.21
C ALA A 301 -22.02 2.78 -17.89
N GLN A 302 -22.94 3.70 -18.21
CA GLN A 302 -24.19 3.38 -18.90
C GLN A 302 -23.93 2.92 -20.35
N ASP A 303 -22.97 3.52 -21.04
CA ASP A 303 -22.62 3.18 -22.42
C ASP A 303 -21.99 1.79 -22.51
N PHE A 304 -21.16 1.40 -21.53
CA PHE A 304 -20.62 0.03 -21.43
C PHE A 304 -21.72 -1.01 -21.21
N PHE A 305 -22.73 -0.67 -20.40
CA PHE A 305 -23.84 -1.58 -20.07
C PHE A 305 -25.21 -0.87 -20.20
N PRO A 306 -25.77 -0.75 -21.42
CA PRO A 306 -26.97 0.07 -21.69
C PRO A 306 -28.26 -0.37 -20.98
N LYS A 307 -28.30 -1.60 -20.47
CA LYS A 307 -29.45 -2.14 -19.72
C LYS A 307 -29.22 -2.18 -18.21
N ALA A 308 -28.01 -1.92 -17.75
CA ALA A 308 -27.68 -2.00 -16.34
C ALA A 308 -28.16 -0.75 -15.59
N GLU A 309 -28.51 -0.94 -14.33
CA GLU A 309 -28.69 0.15 -13.37
C GLU A 309 -27.32 0.72 -12.97
N VAL A 310 -27.07 2.00 -13.24
CA VAL A 310 -25.82 2.68 -12.85
C VAL A 310 -26.06 3.48 -11.58
N VAL A 311 -25.30 3.19 -10.51
CA VAL A 311 -25.51 3.80 -9.18
C VAL A 311 -24.23 4.33 -8.56
N ALA A 312 -24.34 5.42 -7.78
CA ALA A 312 -23.27 5.86 -6.89
C ALA A 312 -23.10 4.86 -5.74
N SER A 313 -21.91 4.29 -5.57
CA SER A 313 -21.72 3.13 -4.71
C SER A 313 -20.51 3.22 -3.79
N THR A 314 -20.33 2.17 -2.97
CA THR A 314 -19.16 1.95 -2.12
C THR A 314 -18.48 0.64 -2.53
N PHE A 315 -17.24 0.43 -2.09
CA PHE A 315 -16.57 -0.87 -2.28
C PHE A 315 -17.35 -1.98 -1.59
N ASP A 316 -17.79 -1.78 -0.35
CA ASP A 316 -18.58 -2.76 0.41
C ASP A 316 -19.84 -3.22 -0.34
N ALA A 317 -20.56 -2.27 -0.97
CA ALA A 317 -21.78 -2.56 -1.69
C ALA A 317 -21.57 -3.48 -2.90
N PHE A 318 -20.36 -3.53 -3.47
CA PHE A 318 -19.99 -4.46 -4.54
C PHE A 318 -19.31 -5.73 -3.99
N ILE A 319 -18.36 -5.57 -3.06
CA ILE A 319 -17.48 -6.64 -2.61
C ILE A 319 -18.19 -7.66 -1.74
N GLU A 320 -19.10 -7.25 -0.86
CA GLU A 320 -19.84 -8.20 -0.03
C GLU A 320 -20.66 -9.22 -0.86
N PRO A 321 -21.51 -8.81 -1.83
CA PRO A 321 -22.21 -9.76 -2.67
C PRO A 321 -21.28 -10.49 -3.65
N ALA A 322 -20.23 -9.85 -4.16
CA ALA A 322 -19.21 -10.51 -4.99
C ALA A 322 -18.49 -11.65 -4.24
N ALA A 323 -18.07 -11.42 -2.99
CA ALA A 323 -17.43 -12.43 -2.16
C ALA A 323 -18.33 -13.65 -1.96
N ARG A 324 -19.62 -13.44 -1.64
CA ARG A 324 -20.60 -14.55 -1.54
C ARG A 324 -20.78 -15.30 -2.86
N TYR A 325 -20.76 -14.60 -3.99
CA TYR A 325 -20.83 -15.23 -5.31
C TYR A 325 -19.58 -16.10 -5.57
N VAL A 326 -18.39 -15.60 -5.27
CA VAL A 326 -17.12 -16.32 -5.44
C VAL A 326 -17.03 -17.54 -4.51
N GLU A 327 -17.47 -17.42 -3.25
CA GLU A 327 -17.56 -18.55 -2.31
C GLU A 327 -18.46 -19.67 -2.86
N ALA A 328 -19.58 -19.32 -3.51
CA ALA A 328 -20.48 -20.28 -4.14
C ALA A 328 -19.98 -20.81 -5.49
N ASN A 329 -19.05 -20.09 -6.14
CA ASN A 329 -18.50 -20.39 -7.46
C ASN A 329 -16.97 -20.23 -7.46
N PRO A 330 -16.23 -21.04 -6.69
CA PRO A 330 -14.79 -20.86 -6.52
C PRO A 330 -14.03 -20.89 -7.86
N ASP A 331 -14.48 -21.70 -8.81
CA ASP A 331 -13.85 -21.85 -10.13
C ASP A 331 -14.02 -20.64 -11.06
N SER A 332 -14.75 -19.60 -10.62
CA SER A 332 -14.88 -18.31 -11.33
C SER A 332 -13.60 -17.47 -11.27
N LEU A 333 -12.72 -17.72 -10.29
CA LEU A 333 -11.49 -16.97 -10.07
C LEU A 333 -10.30 -17.87 -9.69
N PRO A 334 -9.07 -17.53 -10.11
CA PRO A 334 -7.86 -18.23 -9.67
C PRO A 334 -7.63 -18.06 -8.16
N LEU A 335 -6.96 -19.05 -7.57
CA LEU A 335 -6.48 -19.04 -6.19
C LEU A 335 -4.98 -18.76 -6.20
N LEU A 336 -4.54 -17.73 -5.49
CA LEU A 336 -3.14 -17.45 -5.26
C LEU A 336 -2.78 -17.76 -3.81
N GLU A 337 -1.60 -18.34 -3.60
CA GLU A 337 -1.03 -18.67 -2.28
C GLU A 337 0.38 -18.09 -2.10
N MET A 338 0.86 -17.34 -3.09
CA MET A 338 2.18 -16.71 -3.09
C MET A 338 2.16 -15.32 -2.42
N GLU A 339 3.33 -14.90 -1.94
CA GLU A 339 3.55 -13.53 -1.47
C GLU A 339 3.45 -12.55 -2.63
N ILE A 340 2.85 -11.39 -2.35
CA ILE A 340 2.73 -10.29 -3.31
C ILE A 340 3.49 -9.10 -2.73
N GLY A 341 4.79 -9.05 -3.01
CA GLY A 341 5.65 -7.98 -2.51
C GLY A 341 5.30 -6.62 -3.13
N ASP A 342 5.51 -5.56 -2.35
CA ASP A 342 5.47 -4.19 -2.87
C ASP A 342 6.74 -3.91 -3.69
N THR A 343 6.56 -3.71 -4.99
CA THR A 343 7.65 -3.41 -5.94
C THR A 343 7.76 -1.93 -6.30
N TRP A 344 6.98 -1.05 -5.66
CA TRP A 344 6.84 0.36 -6.02
C TRP A 344 7.22 1.27 -4.86
N VAL A 345 6.71 1.00 -3.66
CA VAL A 345 6.90 1.88 -2.50
C VAL A 345 8.18 1.50 -1.76
N HIS A 346 9.29 2.07 -2.22
CA HIS A 346 10.60 1.94 -1.55
C HIS A 346 10.77 2.85 -0.32
N GLY A 347 9.70 3.56 0.08
CA GLY A 347 9.74 4.64 1.07
C GLY A 347 10.28 4.23 2.44
N CYS A 348 9.99 3.01 2.90
CA CYS A 348 10.41 2.56 4.23
C CYS A 348 11.94 2.57 4.41
N ALA A 349 12.71 2.25 3.37
CA ALA A 349 14.17 2.27 3.44
C ALA A 349 14.77 3.68 3.51
N SER A 350 13.98 4.71 3.21
CA SER A 350 14.46 6.09 3.16
C SER A 350 14.74 6.67 4.55
N ASP A 351 13.95 6.34 5.58
CA ASP A 351 14.15 6.81 6.95
C ASP A 351 14.32 5.64 7.96
N PRO A 352 15.53 5.07 8.06
CA PRO A 352 15.84 4.02 9.03
C PRO A 352 15.59 4.43 10.49
N LYS A 353 15.67 5.74 10.79
CA LYS A 353 15.39 6.25 12.14
C LYS A 353 13.90 6.16 12.44
N LYS A 354 13.03 6.62 11.53
CA LYS A 354 11.57 6.47 11.66
C LYS A 354 11.20 5.00 11.84
N LEU A 355 11.72 4.09 11.01
CA LEU A 355 11.47 2.65 11.16
C LEU A 355 11.93 2.09 12.52
N ALA A 356 13.13 2.45 13.00
CA ALA A 356 13.61 2.00 14.30
C ALA A 356 12.71 2.48 15.45
N MET A 357 12.25 3.73 15.38
CA MET A 357 11.32 4.30 16.35
C MET A 357 9.95 3.61 16.31
N MET A 358 9.41 3.33 15.11
CA MET A 358 8.16 2.58 14.94
C MET A 358 8.24 1.22 15.63
N ARG A 359 9.29 0.43 15.33
CA ARG A 359 9.47 -0.92 15.90
C ARG A 359 9.63 -0.93 17.42
N VAL A 360 10.19 0.13 18.01
CA VAL A 360 10.22 0.29 19.46
C VAL A 360 8.80 0.49 19.97
N ILE A 361 8.07 1.46 19.42
CA ILE A 361 6.73 1.79 19.88
C ILE A 361 5.75 0.64 19.70
N GLU A 362 5.77 -0.06 18.57
CA GLU A 362 4.92 -1.23 18.31
C GLU A 362 5.17 -2.35 19.33
N ARG A 363 6.44 -2.61 19.67
CA ARG A 363 6.78 -3.58 20.72
C ARG A 363 6.22 -3.16 22.08
N GLU A 364 6.46 -1.92 22.50
CA GLU A 364 5.96 -1.43 23.79
C GLU A 364 4.42 -1.39 23.84
N ARG A 365 3.75 -1.08 22.70
CA ARG A 365 2.29 -1.16 22.56
C ARG A 365 1.80 -2.58 22.72
N THR A 366 2.35 -3.52 21.95
CA THR A 366 2.02 -4.94 22.00
C THR A 366 2.17 -5.50 23.42
N ASP A 367 3.29 -5.19 24.10
CA ASP A 367 3.53 -5.66 25.48
C ASP A 367 2.56 -5.03 26.50
N CYS A 368 2.24 -3.75 26.32
CA CYS A 368 1.28 -3.05 27.18
C CYS A 368 -0.15 -3.59 27.03
N GLU A 369 -0.59 -3.87 25.81
CA GLU A 369 -1.89 -4.50 25.52
C GLU A 369 -1.92 -5.95 26.04
N ALA A 370 -0.87 -6.74 25.79
CA ALA A 370 -0.80 -8.13 26.24
C ALA A 370 -0.81 -8.28 27.77
N SER A 371 -0.25 -7.31 28.49
CA SER A 371 -0.28 -7.26 29.96
C SER A 371 -1.60 -6.72 30.54
N GLY A 372 -2.49 -6.16 29.70
CA GLY A 372 -3.70 -5.47 30.13
C GLY A 372 -3.46 -4.11 30.78
N ALA A 373 -2.26 -3.54 30.60
CA ALA A 373 -1.91 -2.22 31.11
C ALA A 373 -2.38 -1.08 30.19
N CYS A 374 -2.60 -1.38 28.90
CA CYS A 374 -3.20 -0.48 27.93
C CYS A 374 -4.60 -0.96 27.55
N ASP A 375 -5.55 -0.03 27.52
CA ASP A 375 -6.96 -0.25 27.18
C ASP A 375 -7.41 0.86 26.23
N GLU A 376 -8.08 0.50 25.14
CA GLU A 376 -8.63 1.43 24.16
C GLU A 376 -9.78 2.28 24.72
N GLU A 377 -10.37 1.90 25.86
CA GLU A 377 -11.33 2.74 26.59
C GLU A 377 -10.64 3.90 27.34
N ASP A 378 -9.31 3.87 27.53
CA ASP A 378 -8.56 5.04 27.98
C ASP A 378 -8.37 6.02 26.82
N PRO A 379 -8.97 7.23 26.86
CA PRO A 379 -8.88 8.18 25.77
C PRO A 379 -7.45 8.61 25.46
N ARG A 380 -6.51 8.55 26.42
CA ARG A 380 -5.09 8.86 26.20
C ARG A 380 -4.44 7.81 25.30
N TYR A 381 -4.71 6.53 25.57
CA TYR A 381 -4.18 5.42 24.78
C TYR A 381 -4.85 5.34 23.40
N TYR A 382 -6.17 5.58 23.35
CA TYR A 382 -6.92 5.66 22.09
C TYR A 382 -6.38 6.77 21.18
N ASP A 383 -6.24 8.01 21.68
CA ASP A 383 -5.72 9.13 20.89
C ASP A 383 -4.26 8.91 20.46
N PHE A 384 -3.44 8.32 21.33
CA PHE A 384 -2.09 7.90 20.97
C PHE A 384 -2.10 6.91 19.81
N SER A 385 -2.86 5.83 19.91
CA SER A 385 -2.94 4.80 18.86
C SER A 385 -3.51 5.39 17.56
N ARG A 386 -4.53 6.25 17.65
CA ARG A 386 -5.15 6.96 16.51
C ARG A 386 -4.17 7.81 15.74
N LEU A 387 -3.30 8.55 16.43
CA LEU A 387 -2.28 9.37 15.80
C LEU A 387 -1.09 8.51 15.33
N PHE A 388 -0.71 7.48 16.07
CA PHE A 388 0.44 6.62 15.75
C PHE A 388 0.28 5.86 14.42
N LEU A 389 -0.96 5.49 14.06
CA LEU A 389 -1.30 4.87 12.77
C LEU A 389 -0.79 5.65 11.55
N PHE A 390 -0.55 6.95 11.68
CA PHE A 390 0.06 7.78 10.64
C PHE A 390 1.37 7.18 10.09
N ASN A 391 2.14 6.48 10.93
CA ASN A 391 3.39 5.86 10.49
C ASN A 391 3.21 4.75 9.44
N GLY A 392 2.03 4.15 9.36
CA GLY A 392 1.71 3.15 8.35
C GLY A 392 1.32 3.75 7.01
N GLU A 393 1.07 5.06 6.92
CA GLU A 393 0.78 5.75 5.66
C GLU A 393 2.00 5.69 4.73
N HIS A 394 1.74 5.41 3.45
CA HIS A 394 2.78 5.01 2.51
C HIS A 394 3.74 6.12 2.05
N THR A 395 3.48 7.39 2.40
CA THR A 395 4.38 8.51 2.08
C THR A 395 5.38 8.79 3.20
N TRP A 396 6.66 8.88 2.84
CA TRP A 396 7.77 8.98 3.81
C TRP A 396 8.40 10.39 3.90
N GLY A 397 7.85 11.35 3.18
CA GLY A 397 8.37 12.71 3.07
C GLY A 397 8.02 13.33 1.72
N ALA A 398 8.74 14.39 1.36
CA ALA A 398 8.56 15.08 0.08
C ALA A 398 9.04 14.29 -1.14
N ASP A 399 8.37 14.48 -2.28
CA ASP A 399 8.87 14.10 -3.60
C ASP A 399 10.18 14.84 -3.90
N THR A 400 11.28 14.09 -3.98
CA THR A 400 12.62 14.64 -4.24
C THR A 400 12.70 15.32 -5.61
N LYS A 401 11.89 14.92 -6.59
CA LYS A 401 11.84 15.55 -7.92
C LYS A 401 11.29 16.97 -7.85
N MET A 402 10.37 17.22 -6.92
CA MET A 402 9.72 18.52 -6.75
C MET A 402 10.41 19.39 -5.68
N PHE A 403 10.75 18.81 -4.53
CA PHE A 403 11.25 19.58 -3.39
C PHE A 403 12.76 19.79 -3.44
N LEU A 404 13.52 18.72 -3.63
CA LEU A 404 14.97 18.82 -3.69
C LEU A 404 15.39 19.39 -5.05
N HIS A 405 14.87 18.82 -6.15
CA HIS A 405 15.11 19.28 -7.52
C HIS A 405 16.59 19.63 -7.79
N ASP A 406 17.51 18.80 -7.30
CA ASP A 406 18.94 18.99 -7.49
C ASP A 406 19.50 17.92 -8.42
N THR A 407 20.04 18.36 -9.55
CA THR A 407 20.67 17.51 -10.56
C THR A 407 22.18 17.71 -10.62
N GLU A 408 22.77 18.51 -9.72
CA GLU A 408 24.17 18.95 -9.81
C GLU A 408 25.05 18.44 -8.66
N ASN A 409 24.57 18.38 -7.41
CA ASN A 409 25.43 18.15 -6.23
C ASN A 409 25.48 16.67 -5.79
N TRP A 410 25.99 15.80 -6.67
CA TRP A 410 26.05 14.34 -6.45
C TRP A 410 27.16 13.85 -5.51
N THR A 411 28.17 14.66 -5.19
CA THR A 411 29.27 14.24 -4.29
C THR A 411 28.96 14.57 -2.84
N ASN A 412 29.50 13.78 -1.89
CA ASN A 412 29.36 14.06 -0.45
C ASN A 412 29.78 15.50 -0.10
N GLU A 413 30.88 15.99 -0.65
CA GLU A 413 31.35 17.37 -0.42
C GLU A 413 30.34 18.40 -0.93
N ALA A 414 29.79 18.22 -2.14
CA ALA A 414 28.82 19.14 -2.71
C ALA A 414 27.49 19.13 -1.95
N PHE A 415 27.03 17.93 -1.54
CA PHE A 415 25.86 17.74 -0.69
C PHE A 415 26.03 18.46 0.65
N HIS A 416 27.14 18.21 1.37
CA HIS A 416 27.41 18.85 2.66
C HIS A 416 27.52 20.36 2.56
N ARG A 417 28.17 20.89 1.51
CA ARG A 417 28.18 22.33 1.24
C ARG A 417 26.76 22.90 1.12
N CYS A 418 25.87 22.24 0.38
CA CYS A 418 24.48 22.70 0.23
C CYS A 418 23.71 22.74 1.57
N LEU A 419 23.97 21.78 2.45
CA LEU A 419 23.43 21.76 3.80
C LEU A 419 24.01 22.86 4.69
N GLU A 420 25.32 23.08 4.66
CA GLU A 420 26.01 24.13 5.41
C GLU A 420 25.55 25.53 4.99
N GLU A 421 25.41 25.74 3.68
CA GLU A 421 24.87 26.98 3.08
C GLU A 421 23.35 27.12 3.30
N LYS A 422 22.67 26.07 3.80
CA LYS A 422 21.23 26.02 4.03
C LYS A 422 20.41 26.37 2.79
N LYS A 423 20.77 25.77 1.64
CA LYS A 423 20.00 25.94 0.40
C LYS A 423 18.53 25.58 0.63
N ALA A 424 17.63 26.42 0.10
CA ALA A 424 16.21 26.39 0.46
C ALA A 424 15.53 25.05 0.15
N ASN A 425 15.80 24.46 -1.01
CA ASN A 425 15.31 23.15 -1.45
C ASN A 425 15.77 21.99 -0.55
N PHE A 426 17.05 22.00 -0.13
CA PHE A 426 17.59 21.02 0.81
C PHE A 426 16.90 21.13 2.17
N MET A 427 16.79 22.36 2.69
CA MET A 427 16.16 22.58 4.00
C MET A 427 14.67 22.23 3.95
N ALA A 428 13.94 22.62 2.90
CA ALA A 428 12.54 22.25 2.71
C ALA A 428 12.36 20.72 2.72
N THR A 429 13.22 19.99 2.01
CA THR A 429 13.21 18.52 2.01
C THR A 429 13.43 17.97 3.43
N VAL A 430 14.45 18.46 4.15
CA VAL A 430 14.74 18.06 5.54
C VAL A 430 13.56 18.34 6.48
N GLU A 431 12.88 19.47 6.33
CA GLU A 431 11.71 19.81 7.16
C GLU A 431 10.56 18.84 6.94
N THR A 432 10.33 18.32 5.73
CA THR A 432 9.27 17.31 5.50
C THR A 432 9.51 16.00 6.26
N TRP A 433 10.78 15.59 6.42
CA TRP A 433 11.13 14.40 7.20
C TRP A 433 10.98 14.64 8.70
N LYS A 434 11.22 15.88 9.16
CA LYS A 434 10.93 16.26 10.54
C LYS A 434 9.43 16.28 10.80
N GLU A 435 8.64 16.85 9.90
CA GLU A 435 7.18 16.87 9.97
C GLU A 435 6.61 15.44 10.07
N GLN A 436 7.07 14.52 9.23
CA GLN A 436 6.69 13.10 9.29
C GLN A 436 6.91 12.50 10.70
N ARG A 437 8.02 12.83 11.35
CA ARG A 437 8.32 12.38 12.73
C ARG A 437 7.49 13.13 13.78
N THR A 438 7.17 14.40 13.57
CA THR A 438 6.27 15.15 14.44
C THR A 438 4.88 14.50 14.44
N TRP A 439 4.34 14.16 13.26
CA TRP A 439 3.06 13.48 13.13
C TRP A 439 3.10 12.04 13.64
N GLY A 440 4.16 11.30 13.32
CA GLY A 440 4.29 9.88 13.67
C GLY A 440 4.70 9.59 15.11
N PHE A 441 5.35 10.52 15.81
CA PHE A 441 5.93 10.25 17.14
C PHE A 441 5.64 11.33 18.17
N ASP A 442 5.93 12.59 17.87
CA ASP A 442 5.78 13.66 18.87
C ASP A 442 4.31 13.86 19.25
N ALA A 443 3.41 13.89 18.26
CA ALA A 443 1.97 14.08 18.48
C ALA A 443 1.31 12.89 19.21
N PRO A 444 1.56 11.61 18.81
CA PRO A 444 1.11 10.46 19.58
C PRO A 444 1.65 10.47 21.02
N LEU A 445 2.95 10.67 21.23
CA LEU A 445 3.54 10.68 22.57
C LEU A 445 2.99 11.80 23.46
N ALA A 446 2.65 12.94 22.87
CA ALA A 446 1.95 14.00 23.59
C ALA A 446 0.53 13.58 24.02
N ALA A 447 -0.18 12.79 23.20
CA ALA A 447 -1.54 12.31 23.49
C ALA A 447 -1.61 11.36 24.69
N LEU A 448 -0.54 10.60 24.96
CA LEU A 448 -0.44 9.74 26.15
C LEU A 448 -0.49 10.53 27.48
N LYS A 449 -0.13 11.83 27.49
CA LYS A 449 -0.11 12.67 28.70
C LYS A 449 0.68 12.01 29.85
N ASP A 450 0.01 11.63 30.93
CA ASP A 450 0.54 10.98 32.14
C ASP A 450 0.35 9.45 32.14
N HIS A 451 0.00 8.85 30.98
CA HIS A 451 -0.11 7.41 30.83
C HIS A 451 1.27 6.73 30.99
N PRO A 452 1.41 5.66 31.79
CA PRO A 452 2.71 5.03 32.07
C PRO A 452 3.49 4.56 30.83
N LEU A 453 2.78 4.13 29.78
CA LEU A 453 3.38 3.76 28.49
C LEU A 453 4.32 4.83 27.93
N LYS A 454 4.05 6.12 28.18
CA LYS A 454 4.86 7.21 27.65
C LYS A 454 6.31 7.12 28.13
N GLU A 455 6.50 6.95 29.44
CA GLU A 455 7.84 6.88 30.04
C GLU A 455 8.60 5.64 29.56
N GLN A 456 7.88 4.52 29.39
CA GLN A 456 8.45 3.27 28.84
C GLN A 456 8.95 3.49 27.41
N ILE A 457 8.12 4.05 26.54
CA ILE A 457 8.50 4.36 25.16
C ILE A 457 9.68 5.34 25.13
N GLU A 458 9.61 6.44 25.87
CA GLU A 458 10.67 7.47 25.88
C GLU A 458 12.02 6.89 26.35
N SER A 459 12.00 5.97 27.33
CA SER A 459 13.20 5.25 27.79
C SER A 459 13.81 4.38 26.68
N GLU A 460 12.99 3.58 25.99
CA GLU A 460 13.45 2.69 24.91
C GLU A 460 13.91 3.47 23.67
N LEU A 461 13.23 4.56 23.32
CA LEU A 461 13.66 5.45 22.23
C LEU A 461 15.00 6.12 22.54
N ALA A 462 15.31 6.43 23.80
CA ALA A 462 16.60 6.97 24.18
C ALA A 462 17.77 6.00 23.91
N LEU A 463 17.51 4.68 23.93
CA LEU A 463 18.50 3.64 23.61
C LEU A 463 18.84 3.58 22.11
N LEU A 464 17.99 4.15 21.23
CA LEU A 464 18.28 4.25 19.80
C LEU A 464 19.34 5.31 19.48
N ALA A 465 19.72 6.16 20.43
CA ALA A 465 20.77 7.14 20.22
C ALA A 465 22.11 6.42 19.96
N PRO A 466 22.70 6.57 18.77
CA PRO A 466 23.96 5.91 18.47
C PRO A 466 25.06 6.47 19.39
N SER A 467 25.81 5.57 20.02
CA SER A 467 26.99 5.92 20.79
C SER A 467 28.22 5.30 20.14
N VAL A 468 29.32 6.04 20.13
CA VAL A 468 30.61 5.48 19.73
C VAL A 468 31.04 4.55 20.87
N PRO A 469 31.32 3.27 20.59
CA PRO A 469 31.77 2.37 21.66
C PRO A 469 33.09 2.89 22.25
N PRO A 470 33.30 2.76 23.57
CA PRO A 470 34.60 3.03 24.16
C PRO A 470 35.64 2.11 23.53
N LEU A 471 36.65 2.70 22.88
CA LEU A 471 37.71 1.97 22.18
C LEU A 471 39.01 1.91 23.01
N ASP A 472 39.00 2.38 24.25
CA ASP A 472 40.17 2.42 25.14
C ASP A 472 40.67 1.04 25.56
N GLU A 473 39.79 0.03 25.58
CA GLU A 473 40.15 -1.38 25.81
C GLU A 473 40.49 -2.13 24.51
N PHE A 474 40.39 -1.49 23.34
CA PHE A 474 40.63 -2.12 22.04
C PHE A 474 42.03 -1.80 21.52
N GLU A 475 42.73 -2.82 21.02
CA GLU A 475 43.99 -2.66 20.29
C GLU A 475 43.70 -2.47 18.79
N LYS A 476 44.23 -1.39 18.20
CA LYS A 476 44.12 -1.17 16.75
C LYS A 476 45.03 -2.14 16.02
N LEU A 477 44.44 -3.02 15.21
CA LEU A 477 45.18 -3.85 14.25
C LEU A 477 45.30 -3.11 12.92
N GLU A 478 46.51 -3.05 12.35
CA GLU A 478 46.73 -2.48 11.01
C GLU A 478 46.22 -3.42 9.90
N SER A 479 46.20 -4.72 10.17
CA SER A 479 45.66 -5.76 9.29
C SER A 479 45.10 -6.91 10.12
N VAL A 480 44.05 -7.57 9.64
CA VAL A 480 43.51 -8.79 10.25
C VAL A 480 43.84 -9.97 9.36
N GLU A 481 45.06 -10.49 9.50
CA GLU A 481 45.54 -11.67 8.78
C GLU A 481 45.98 -12.74 9.78
N ASN A 482 45.29 -13.89 9.78
CA ASN A 482 45.53 -15.02 10.67
C ASN A 482 45.59 -14.62 12.16
N VAL A 483 44.71 -13.71 12.57
CA VAL A 483 44.63 -13.24 13.95
C VAL A 483 43.94 -14.29 14.79
N GLU A 484 44.59 -14.69 15.89
CA GLU A 484 44.02 -15.61 16.87
C GLU A 484 42.98 -14.87 17.74
N PHE A 485 41.74 -15.35 17.69
CA PHE A 485 40.62 -14.91 18.52
C PHE A 485 40.11 -16.10 19.33
N GLY A 486 40.75 -16.35 20.47
CA GLY A 486 40.52 -17.55 21.27
C GLY A 486 40.89 -18.79 20.47
N GLU A 487 39.89 -19.62 20.17
CA GLU A 487 40.04 -20.89 19.42
C GLU A 487 39.83 -20.70 17.91
N PHE A 488 39.73 -19.46 17.45
CA PHE A 488 39.55 -19.16 16.03
C PHE A 488 40.77 -18.45 15.46
N ILE A 489 41.12 -18.76 14.22
CA ILE A 489 42.07 -17.99 13.42
C ILE A 489 41.28 -17.28 12.33
N VAL A 490 41.34 -15.95 12.34
CA VAL A 490 40.50 -15.09 11.51
C VAL A 490 41.35 -14.26 10.54
N SER A 491 40.89 -14.15 9.30
CA SER A 491 41.41 -13.17 8.34
C SER A 491 40.26 -12.38 7.71
N ILE A 492 40.44 -11.07 7.60
CA ILE A 492 39.50 -10.16 6.92
C ILE A 492 40.17 -9.57 5.69
N SER A 493 39.46 -9.59 4.57
CA SER A 493 39.93 -8.97 3.32
C SER A 493 39.89 -7.44 3.44
N GLU A 494 41.04 -6.80 3.32
CA GLU A 494 41.12 -5.33 3.26
C GLU A 494 40.37 -4.74 2.05
N ARG A 495 40.19 -5.52 0.98
CA ARG A 495 39.49 -5.08 -0.23
C ARG A 495 37.97 -5.09 -0.08
N THR A 496 37.42 -6.07 0.62
CA THR A 496 35.98 -6.36 0.61
C THR A 496 35.33 -6.31 1.99
N GLY A 497 36.12 -6.21 3.05
CA GLY A 497 35.65 -6.34 4.44
C GLY A 497 35.15 -7.73 4.82
N ALA A 498 35.22 -8.71 3.90
CA ALA A 498 34.72 -10.06 4.12
C ALA A 498 35.67 -10.87 5.01
N LEU A 499 35.11 -11.80 5.81
CA LEU A 499 35.87 -12.88 6.40
C LEU A 499 36.35 -13.82 5.28
N VAL A 500 37.67 -13.87 5.08
CA VAL A 500 38.35 -14.74 4.11
C VAL A 500 39.09 -15.89 4.78
N ARG A 501 39.04 -15.96 6.11
CA ARG A 501 39.44 -17.13 6.89
C ARG A 501 38.68 -17.14 8.21
N LEU A 502 38.19 -18.30 8.59
CA LEU A 502 37.62 -18.58 9.91
C LEU A 502 37.90 -20.04 10.24
N PHE A 503 39.07 -20.28 10.83
CA PHE A 503 39.53 -21.62 11.18
C PHE A 503 39.28 -21.88 12.66
N ASP A 504 38.58 -22.96 12.97
CA ASP A 504 38.36 -23.45 14.33
C ASP A 504 39.47 -24.42 14.72
N SER A 505 40.31 -24.04 15.69
CA SER A 505 41.43 -24.85 16.17
C SER A 505 41.01 -26.08 16.96
N ILE A 506 39.81 -26.10 17.55
CA ILE A 506 39.29 -27.24 18.32
C ILE A 506 38.81 -28.33 17.37
N THR A 507 38.03 -27.95 16.36
CA THR A 507 37.43 -28.91 15.42
C THR A 507 38.29 -29.16 14.18
N GLU A 508 39.41 -28.43 14.05
CA GLU A 508 40.31 -28.41 12.89
C GLU A 508 39.57 -28.11 11.58
N ARG A 509 38.56 -27.24 11.64
CA ARG A 509 37.66 -26.94 10.51
C ARG A 509 37.82 -25.52 10.02
N GLU A 510 38.00 -25.38 8.71
CA GLU A 510 37.89 -24.10 8.01
C GLU A 510 36.42 -23.84 7.64
N TRP A 511 35.83 -22.79 8.19
CA TRP A 511 34.43 -22.41 7.98
C TRP A 511 34.26 -21.47 6.78
N CYS A 512 35.26 -20.65 6.48
CA CYS A 512 35.32 -19.84 5.26
C CYS A 512 36.76 -19.71 4.76
N ASP A 513 36.92 -19.49 3.47
CA ASP A 513 38.20 -19.23 2.82
C ASP A 513 38.07 -18.09 1.80
N GLU A 514 39.15 -17.74 1.09
CA GLU A 514 39.12 -16.69 0.06
C GLU A 514 38.11 -16.94 -1.07
N LYS A 515 37.73 -18.19 -1.33
CA LYS A 515 36.77 -18.55 -2.39
C LYS A 515 35.33 -18.61 -1.88
N HIS A 516 35.14 -18.79 -0.57
CA HIS A 516 33.86 -18.93 0.10
C HIS A 516 33.77 -17.93 1.26
N SER A 517 33.99 -16.65 0.95
CA SER A 517 34.03 -15.59 1.96
C SER A 517 32.65 -15.35 2.59
N ILE A 518 32.65 -14.89 3.84
CA ILE A 518 31.43 -14.57 4.59
C ILE A 518 31.37 -13.06 4.83
N GLY A 519 30.19 -12.46 4.67
CA GLY A 519 29.95 -11.06 5.04
C GLY A 519 30.64 -10.03 4.14
N SER A 520 30.84 -10.34 2.85
CA SER A 520 31.37 -9.36 1.90
C SER A 520 30.48 -8.13 1.82
N LEU A 521 31.07 -6.96 2.04
CA LEU A 521 30.41 -5.69 1.73
C LEU A 521 30.46 -5.53 0.21
N GLN A 522 29.30 -5.65 -0.43
CA GLN A 522 29.14 -5.33 -1.84
C GLN A 522 28.45 -3.97 -1.94
N TYR A 523 28.96 -3.13 -2.84
CA TYR A 523 28.35 -1.87 -3.19
C TYR A 523 27.91 -1.97 -4.66
N SER A 524 26.60 -2.05 -4.88
CA SER A 524 26.02 -1.91 -6.21
C SER A 524 25.84 -0.43 -6.49
N VAL A 525 26.44 0.05 -7.58
CA VAL A 525 26.22 1.41 -8.07
C VAL A 525 25.20 1.33 -9.19
N TYR A 526 24.08 2.00 -9.03
CA TYR A 526 23.18 2.26 -10.15
C TYR A 526 23.69 3.51 -10.87
N ASN A 527 24.20 3.31 -12.07
CA ASN A 527 24.74 4.36 -12.93
C ASN A 527 23.96 4.43 -14.24
N SER A 528 24.39 5.28 -15.18
CA SER A 528 23.69 5.42 -16.45
C SER A 528 23.56 4.11 -17.21
N SER A 529 24.53 3.18 -17.13
CA SER A 529 24.41 1.89 -17.79
C SER A 529 23.26 1.03 -17.27
N ASP A 530 22.97 1.11 -15.96
CA ASP A 530 21.85 0.39 -15.35
C ASP A 530 20.52 1.00 -15.76
N TYR A 531 20.48 2.33 -15.90
CA TYR A 531 19.34 3.06 -16.42
C TYR A 531 19.11 2.78 -17.92
N ASP A 532 20.17 2.75 -18.72
CA ASP A 532 20.13 2.40 -20.14
C ASP A 532 19.62 0.95 -20.32
N ALA A 533 20.12 0.01 -19.52
CA ALA A 533 19.64 -1.38 -19.53
C ALA A 533 18.16 -1.51 -19.11
N TRP A 534 17.71 -0.66 -18.18
CA TRP A 534 16.29 -0.55 -17.83
C TRP A 534 15.45 0.06 -18.96
N GLU A 535 15.94 1.12 -19.64
CA GLU A 535 15.28 1.72 -20.81
C GLU A 535 15.19 0.76 -22.00
N ASP A 536 16.20 -0.10 -22.18
CA ASP A 536 16.29 -1.11 -23.24
C ASP A 536 15.47 -2.38 -22.95
N GLY A 537 14.88 -2.50 -21.75
CA GLY A 537 13.96 -3.58 -21.39
C GLY A 537 14.62 -4.92 -21.04
N GLU A 538 15.94 -4.96 -20.81
CA GLU A 538 16.67 -6.20 -20.48
C GLU A 538 16.25 -6.82 -19.12
N TRP A 539 15.60 -6.04 -18.25
CA TRP A 539 15.13 -6.46 -16.93
C TRP A 539 13.73 -7.07 -16.90
N CYS A 540 12.98 -7.02 -18.01
CA CYS A 540 11.61 -7.56 -18.07
C CYS A 540 11.54 -9.08 -18.28
N ASP A 541 12.68 -9.74 -18.52
CA ASP A 541 12.78 -11.18 -18.79
C ASP A 541 13.31 -12.01 -17.59
N ALA A 542 13.43 -11.42 -16.40
CA ALA A 542 13.99 -12.08 -15.20
C ALA A 542 12.92 -12.51 -14.18
#